data_AF-A0A2K0UBC9-F1
#
_entry.id   AF-A0A2K0UBC9-F1
#
_cell.length_a   1.000
_cell.length_b   1.000
_cell.length_c   1.000
_cell.angle_alpha   90.00
_cell.angle_beta   90.00
_cell.angle_gamma   90.00
#
_symmetry.space_group_name_H-M   'P 1'
#
loop_
_entity.id
_entity.type
_entity.pdbx_description
1 polymer ?
#
loop_
_entity_poly.entity_id
_entity_poly.type
_entity_poly.pdbx_seq_one_letter_code
_entity_poly.pdbx_strand_id
1 'polypeptide(L)'
;MARYWQFIVYLFMGLLAGEVVVSSMTPGYYPTYSELVGIIGLSVEAILPIPQIIANAQSKSCKGFRVSVLASWIGGDAMKIYWFFTATTEIPLAFKMCGIFQACCDCFLGIQYFFYGDGKGATVKGHPLQDIPSQEMSWK
;
A
#
# COMPACT_ATOMS: atom_id res chain seq x y z
N MET A 1 -18.40 8.67 -7.79
CA MET A 1 -17.86 7.32 -7.49
C MET A 1 -17.53 6.50 -8.74
N ALA A 2 -18.37 6.48 -9.80
CA ALA A 2 -18.11 5.66 -11.00
C ALA A 2 -16.81 5.99 -11.77
N ARG A 3 -16.40 7.27 -11.84
CA ARG A 3 -15.24 7.69 -12.66
C ARG A 3 -13.90 7.10 -12.21
N TYR A 4 -13.69 6.94 -10.90
CA TYR A 4 -12.47 6.32 -10.35
C TYR A 4 -12.40 4.83 -10.71
N TRP A 5 -13.50 4.11 -10.51
CA TRP A 5 -13.58 2.70 -10.87
C TRP A 5 -13.45 2.47 -12.38
N GLN A 6 -14.03 3.35 -13.19
CA GLN A 6 -13.83 3.34 -14.64
C GLN A 6 -12.34 3.52 -15.00
N PHE A 7 -11.65 4.48 -14.38
CA PHE A 7 -10.21 4.67 -14.60
C PHE A 7 -9.41 3.41 -14.24
N ILE A 8 -9.66 2.80 -13.08
CA ILE A 8 -8.98 1.56 -12.66
C ILE A 8 -9.24 0.43 -13.65
N VAL A 9 -10.50 0.23 -14.03
CA VAL A 9 -10.86 -0.83 -14.96
C VAL A 9 -10.21 -0.60 -16.33
N TYR A 10 -10.20 0.63 -16.85
CA TYR A 10 -9.54 0.94 -18.11
C TYR A 10 -8.02 0.78 -18.04
N LEU A 11 -7.39 1.20 -16.93
CA LEU A 11 -5.96 0.99 -16.70
C LEU A 11 -5.63 -0.50 -16.65
N PHE A 12 -6.39 -1.29 -15.89
CA PHE A 12 -6.19 -2.73 -15.78
C PHE A 12 -6.39 -3.43 -17.12
N MET A 13 -7.50 -3.15 -17.82
CA MET A 13 -7.79 -3.74 -19.13
C MET A 13 -6.74 -3.33 -20.17
N GLY A 14 -6.26 -2.09 -20.13
CA GLY A 14 -5.20 -1.59 -21.01
C GLY A 14 -3.86 -2.30 -20.76
N LEU A 15 -3.45 -2.44 -19.51
CA LEU A 15 -2.22 -3.17 -19.14
C LEU A 15 -2.32 -4.65 -19.52
N LEU A 16 -3.46 -5.29 -19.27
CA LEU A 16 -3.71 -6.68 -19.65
C LEU A 16 -3.69 -6.88 -21.17
N ALA A 17 -4.35 -6.00 -21.92
CA ALA A 17 -4.32 -6.04 -23.38
C ALA A 17 -2.89 -5.83 -23.90
N GLY A 18 -2.15 -4.88 -23.33
CA GLY A 18 -0.74 -4.65 -23.64
C GLY A 18 0.11 -5.90 -23.42
N GLU A 19 -0.07 -6.59 -22.28
CA GLU A 19 0.63 -7.83 -21.96
C GLU A 19 0.35 -8.93 -22.99
N VAL A 20 -0.93 -9.16 -23.33
CA VAL A 20 -1.34 -10.18 -24.32
C VAL A 20 -0.78 -9.85 -25.71
N VAL A 21 -0.85 -8.59 -26.13
CA VAL A 21 -0.37 -8.15 -27.44
C VAL A 21 1.14 -8.29 -27.53
N VAL A 22 1.89 -7.76 -26.56
CA VAL A 22 3.36 -7.78 -26.57
C VAL A 22 3.90 -9.20 -26.39
N SER A 23 3.23 -10.05 -25.60
CA SER A 23 3.56 -11.47 -25.48
C SER A 23 3.40 -12.23 -26.81
N SER A 24 2.46 -11.80 -27.66
CA SER A 24 2.20 -12.39 -28.98
C SER A 24 3.13 -11.85 -30.09
N MET A 25 3.94 -10.82 -29.82
CA MET A 25 4.91 -10.24 -30.75
C MET A 25 6.25 -10.98 -30.72
N THR A 26 7.20 -10.55 -31.58
CA THR A 26 8.54 -11.15 -31.71
C THR A 26 9.23 -11.39 -30.35
N PRO A 27 9.89 -12.55 -30.16
CA PRO A 27 10.62 -12.86 -28.93
C PRO A 27 11.71 -11.82 -28.68
N GLY A 28 11.51 -10.93 -27.70
CA GLY A 28 12.48 -9.90 -27.33
C GLY A 28 11.85 -8.64 -26.74
N TYR A 29 10.64 -8.27 -27.13
CA TYR A 29 9.97 -7.07 -26.61
C TYR A 29 9.32 -7.28 -25.23
N TYR A 30 8.86 -8.50 -24.95
CA TYR A 30 8.15 -8.84 -23.72
C TYR A 30 8.97 -8.62 -22.43
N PRO A 31 10.24 -9.05 -22.33
CA PRO A 31 11.04 -8.80 -21.12
C PRO A 31 11.19 -7.30 -20.83
N THR A 32 11.47 -6.48 -21.86
CA THR A 32 11.60 -5.03 -21.69
C THR A 32 10.28 -4.37 -21.30
N TYR A 33 9.17 -4.77 -21.92
CA TYR A 33 7.85 -4.23 -21.57
C TYR A 33 7.47 -4.56 -20.12
N SER A 34 7.58 -5.84 -19.73
CA SER A 34 7.22 -6.28 -18.37
C SER A 34 8.11 -5.65 -17.30
N GLU A 35 9.42 -5.48 -17.57
CA GLU A 35 10.33 -4.76 -16.68
C GLU A 35 9.92 -3.30 -16.51
N LEU A 36 9.62 -2.58 -17.61
CA LEU A 36 9.20 -1.18 -17.55
C LEU A 36 7.90 -0.98 -16.77
N VAL A 37 6.89 -1.82 -17.02
CA VAL A 37 5.63 -1.79 -16.27
C VAL A 37 5.88 -2.05 -14.78
N GLY A 38 6.74 -3.02 -14.45
CA GLY A 38 7.11 -3.31 -13.07
C GLY A 38 7.87 -2.16 -12.38
N ILE A 39 8.81 -1.50 -13.07
CA ILE A 39 9.52 -0.32 -12.53
C ILE A 39 8.54 0.81 -12.25
N ILE A 40 7.62 1.09 -13.17
CA ILE A 40 6.61 2.13 -12.98
C ILE A 40 5.71 1.79 -11.79
N GLY A 41 5.23 0.55 -11.71
CA GLY A 41 4.40 0.06 -10.60
C GLY A 41 5.09 0.21 -9.25
N LEU A 42 6.33 -0.27 -9.13
CA LEU A 42 7.11 -0.16 -7.89
C LEU A 42 7.45 1.29 -7.54
N SER A 43 7.66 2.15 -8.52
CA SER A 43 7.89 3.58 -8.30
C SER A 43 6.64 4.26 -7.73
N VAL A 44 5.45 3.91 -8.25
CA VAL A 44 4.18 4.41 -7.71
C VAL A 44 3.98 3.93 -6.27
N GLU A 45 4.23 2.64 -6.00
CA GLU A 45 4.16 2.08 -4.64
C GLU A 45 5.14 2.75 -3.67
N ALA A 46 6.37 3.01 -4.11
CA ALA A 46 7.40 3.70 -3.34
C ALA A 46 6.99 5.12 -2.91
N ILE A 47 6.13 5.79 -3.67
CA ILE A 47 5.67 7.14 -3.38
C ILE A 47 4.48 7.14 -2.40
N LEU A 48 3.73 6.04 -2.30
CA LEU A 48 2.54 5.92 -1.43
C LEU A 48 2.78 6.34 0.04
N PRO A 49 3.88 5.96 0.72
CA PRO A 49 4.09 6.34 2.11
C PRO A 49 4.47 7.82 2.31
N ILE A 50 4.96 8.52 1.27
CA ILE A 50 5.50 9.88 1.39
C ILE A 50 4.45 10.90 1.89
N PRO A 51 3.24 10.99 1.30
CA PRO A 51 2.21 11.90 1.82
C PRO A 51 1.84 11.61 3.28
N GLN A 52 1.80 10.34 3.68
CA GLN A 52 1.50 9.96 5.06
C GLN A 52 2.62 10.39 6.02
N ILE A 53 3.88 10.23 5.61
CA ILE A 53 5.06 10.68 6.37
C ILE A 53 4.99 12.19 6.63
N ILE A 54 4.66 12.97 5.61
CA ILE A 54 4.55 14.43 5.69
C ILE A 54 3.39 14.81 6.61
N ALA A 55 2.21 14.21 6.43
CA ALA A 55 1.04 14.49 7.24
C ALA A 55 1.27 14.18 8.74
N ASN A 56 1.91 13.05 9.05
CA ASN A 56 2.28 12.67 10.41
C ASN A 56 3.31 13.66 11.00
N ALA A 57 4.30 14.10 10.21
CA ALA A 57 5.31 15.05 10.67
C ALA A 57 4.74 16.44 10.97
N GLN A 58 3.78 16.90 10.16
CA GLN A 58 3.10 18.20 10.32
C GLN A 58 2.12 18.19 11.49
N SER A 59 1.30 17.15 11.60
CA SER A 59 0.28 17.04 12.66
C SER A 59 0.86 16.61 14.01
N LYS A 60 2.09 16.07 14.04
CA LYS A 60 2.72 15.47 15.22
C LYS A 60 1.82 14.43 15.90
N SER A 61 0.95 13.79 15.12
CA SER A 61 -0.06 12.86 15.59
C SER A 61 -0.31 11.79 14.55
N CYS A 62 -0.44 10.53 14.98
CA CYS A 62 -0.85 9.43 14.11
C CYS A 62 -2.35 9.13 14.22
N LYS A 63 -3.16 10.10 14.65
CA LYS A 63 -4.60 9.94 14.87
C LYS A 63 -5.32 9.61 13.56
N GLY A 64 -5.85 8.38 13.45
CA GLY A 64 -6.52 7.86 12.26
C GLY A 64 -5.66 6.91 11.41
N PHE A 65 -4.37 6.75 11.73
CA PHE A 65 -3.52 5.78 11.05
C PHE A 65 -3.77 4.37 11.61
N ARG A 66 -4.13 3.42 10.73
CA ARG A 66 -4.47 2.05 11.12
C ARG A 66 -3.18 1.24 11.30
N VAL A 67 -2.85 0.90 12.54
CA VAL A 67 -1.66 0.11 12.90
C VAL A 67 -1.59 -1.21 12.15
N SER A 68 -2.74 -1.87 11.94
CA SER A 68 -2.81 -3.13 11.20
C SER A 68 -2.29 -3.00 9.77
N VAL A 69 -2.50 -1.84 9.13
CA VAL A 69 -2.04 -1.56 7.77
C VAL A 69 -0.52 -1.38 7.75
N LEU A 70 0.01 -0.57 8.68
CA LEU A 70 1.46 -0.41 8.84
C LEU A 70 2.17 -1.75 9.09
N ALA A 71 1.61 -2.58 9.97
CA ALA A 71 2.16 -3.90 10.26
C ALA A 71 2.15 -4.80 9.01
N SER A 72 1.10 -4.73 8.19
CA SER A 72 1.03 -5.47 6.93
C SER A 72 2.06 -4.99 5.90
N TRP A 73 2.35 -3.68 5.87
CA TRP A 73 3.37 -3.11 4.98
C TRP A 73 4.77 -3.55 5.39
N ILE A 74 5.15 -3.35 6.66
CA ILE A 74 6.46 -3.79 7.18
C ILE A 74 6.65 -5.30 7.01
N GLY A 75 5.62 -6.09 7.26
CA GLY A 75 5.65 -7.55 7.05
C GLY A 75 5.85 -7.93 5.58
N GLY A 76 5.15 -7.26 4.67
CA GLY A 76 5.30 -7.44 3.23
C GLY A 76 6.69 -7.06 2.73
N ASP A 77 7.24 -5.94 3.21
CA ASP A 77 8.57 -5.47 2.85
C ASP A 77 9.68 -6.38 3.38
N ALA A 78 9.54 -6.90 4.60
CA ALA A 78 10.46 -7.89 5.14
C ALA A 78 10.48 -9.16 4.27
N MET A 79 9.30 -9.65 3.84
CA MET A 79 9.21 -10.78 2.91
C MET A 79 9.82 -10.46 1.54
N LYS A 80 9.56 -9.27 0.99
CA LYS A 80 10.08 -8.83 -0.31
C LYS A 80 11.62 -8.75 -0.30
N ILE A 81 12.19 -8.14 0.74
CA ILE A 81 13.63 -8.07 0.95
C ILE A 81 14.21 -9.48 1.11
N TYR A 82 13.61 -10.32 1.95
CA TYR A 82 14.06 -11.70 2.11
C TYR A 82 14.11 -12.45 0.78
N TRP A 83 13.08 -12.30 -0.05
CA TRP A 83 13.05 -12.90 -1.39
C TRP A 83 14.16 -12.35 -2.30
N PHE A 84 14.42 -11.04 -2.29
CA PHE A 84 15.50 -10.44 -3.10
C PHE A 84 16.90 -10.97 -2.78
N PHE A 85 17.14 -11.38 -1.54
CA PHE A 85 18.44 -11.93 -1.11
C PHE A 85 18.53 -13.45 -1.26
N THR A 86 17.40 -14.16 -1.29
CA THR A 86 17.37 -15.64 -1.39
C THR A 86 17.07 -16.14 -2.80
N ALA A 87 16.53 -15.30 -3.67
CA ALA A 87 16.26 -15.65 -5.06
C ALA A 87 17.56 -15.98 -5.82
N THR A 88 17.54 -17.08 -6.56
CA THR A 88 18.62 -17.50 -7.47
C THR A 88 18.55 -16.85 -8.85
N THR A 89 17.48 -16.08 -9.11
CA THR A 89 17.24 -15.36 -10.35
C THR A 89 17.83 -13.97 -10.31
N GLU A 90 18.34 -13.49 -11.44
CA GLU A 90 18.78 -12.10 -11.57
C GLU A 90 17.57 -11.17 -11.53
N ILE A 91 17.49 -10.37 -10.45
CA ILE A 91 16.44 -9.37 -10.27
C ILE A 91 17.05 -8.01 -10.64
N PRO A 92 16.37 -7.22 -11.50
CA PRO A 92 16.86 -5.90 -11.89
C PRO A 92 17.18 -5.02 -10.68
N LEU A 93 18.30 -4.31 -10.73
CA LEU A 93 18.75 -3.47 -9.61
C LEU A 93 17.72 -2.40 -9.25
N ALA A 94 16.98 -1.87 -10.24
CA ALA A 94 15.92 -0.89 -10.01
C ALA A 94 14.83 -1.43 -9.06
N PHE A 95 14.44 -2.70 -9.18
CA PHE A 95 13.43 -3.33 -8.32
C PHE A 95 13.95 -3.45 -6.88
N LYS A 96 15.21 -3.86 -6.71
CA LYS A 96 15.85 -3.96 -5.40
C LYS A 96 15.93 -2.59 -4.71
N MET A 97 16.36 -1.57 -5.44
CA MET A 97 16.46 -0.21 -4.91
C MET A 97 15.10 0.36 -4.51
N CYS A 98 14.06 0.18 -5.34
CA CYS A 98 12.71 0.62 -5.01
C CYS A 98 12.16 -0.12 -3.77
N GLY A 99 12.36 -1.44 -3.67
CA GLY A 99 11.88 -2.21 -2.53
C GLY A 99 12.59 -1.88 -1.22
N ILE A 100 13.90 -1.61 -1.26
CA ILE A 100 14.63 -1.12 -0.08
C ILE A 100 14.11 0.25 0.35
N PHE A 101 13.88 1.15 -0.62
CA PHE A 101 13.34 2.48 -0.33
C PHE A 101 11.92 2.41 0.28
N GLN A 102 11.04 1.56 -0.25
CA GLN A 102 9.72 1.26 0.34
C GLN A 102 9.86 0.85 1.81
N ALA A 103 10.69 -0.16 2.07
CA ALA A 103 10.95 -0.65 3.42
C ALA A 103 11.48 0.44 4.36
N CYS A 104 12.38 1.31 3.88
CA CYS A 104 12.87 2.44 4.65
C CYS A 104 11.74 3.44 4.99
N CYS A 105 10.87 3.76 4.04
CA CYS A 105 9.73 4.65 4.27
C CYS A 105 8.74 4.06 5.28
N ASP A 106 8.44 2.77 5.17
CA ASP A 106 7.49 2.10 6.07
C ASP A 106 8.07 1.90 7.48
N CYS A 107 9.37 1.63 7.59
CA CYS A 107 10.07 1.66 8.88
C CYS A 107 10.04 3.07 9.49
N PHE A 108 10.23 4.11 8.68
CA PHE A 108 10.16 5.49 9.15
C PHE A 108 8.76 5.86 9.65
N LEU A 109 7.70 5.41 8.97
CA LEU A 109 6.33 5.53 9.46
C LEU A 109 6.12 4.78 10.79
N GLY A 110 6.72 3.61 10.95
CA GLY A 110 6.72 2.88 12.22
C GLY A 110 7.39 3.65 13.35
N ILE A 111 8.52 4.27 13.07
CA ILE A 111 9.22 5.16 14.03
C ILE A 111 8.34 6.36 14.38
N GLN A 112 7.79 7.05 13.38
CA GLN A 112 6.87 8.17 13.62
C GLN A 112 5.67 7.76 14.47
N TYR A 113 5.12 6.57 14.22
CA TYR A 113 4.02 6.02 15.01
C TYR A 113 4.43 5.78 16.46
N PHE A 114 5.62 5.25 16.72
CA PHE A 114 6.11 5.07 18.09
C PHE A 114 6.29 6.40 18.83
N PHE A 115 6.86 7.42 18.18
CA PHE A 115 7.08 8.73 18.79
C PHE A 115 5.81 9.57 18.98
N TYR A 116 4.86 9.50 18.04
CA TYR A 116 3.62 10.29 18.08
C TYR A 116 2.44 9.53 18.71
N GLY A 117 2.59 8.21 18.95
CA GLY A 117 1.58 7.33 19.52
C GLY A 117 1.30 7.55 21.01
N ASP A 118 2.21 8.19 21.73
CA ASP A 118 2.02 8.56 23.15
C ASP A 118 1.00 9.71 23.35
N GLY A 119 0.48 10.30 22.28
CA GLY A 119 -0.57 11.30 22.29
C GLY A 119 -1.99 10.73 22.23
N LYS A 120 -2.40 9.93 23.23
CA LYS A 120 -3.81 9.56 23.57
C LYS A 120 -4.72 9.11 22.40
N GLY A 121 -4.99 7.80 22.37
CA GLY A 121 -6.32 7.29 22.01
C GLY A 121 -6.42 6.49 20.71
N ALA A 122 -5.87 5.28 20.72
CA ALA A 122 -6.43 4.18 19.94
C ALA A 122 -7.77 3.73 20.57
N THR A 123 -8.76 4.62 20.66
CA THR A 123 -10.12 4.20 20.94
C THR A 123 -10.72 3.74 19.62
N VAL A 124 -10.68 2.43 19.40
CA VAL A 124 -11.59 1.78 18.45
C VAL A 124 -12.99 2.16 18.89
N LYS A 125 -13.59 3.20 18.30
CA LYS A 125 -15.00 3.51 18.51
C LYS A 125 -15.77 2.36 17.88
N GLY A 126 -16.24 1.45 18.73
CA GLY A 126 -17.29 0.51 18.39
C GLY A 126 -18.48 1.27 17.81
N HIS A 127 -19.06 0.67 16.79
CA HIS A 127 -20.19 1.17 16.02
C HIS A 127 -21.36 1.61 16.93
N PRO A 128 -21.80 2.89 16.92
CA PRO A 128 -22.85 3.37 17.81
C PRO A 128 -24.22 3.08 17.18
N LEU A 129 -24.67 1.82 17.14
CA LEU A 129 -26.07 1.48 16.81
C LEU A 129 -26.55 0.17 17.47
N GLN A 130 -26.38 -0.01 18.79
CA GLN A 130 -27.14 -1.06 19.48
C GLN A 130 -27.52 -0.73 20.94
N ASP A 131 -27.67 0.55 21.26
CA ASP A 131 -28.35 0.97 22.50
C ASP A 131 -29.68 1.62 22.13
N ILE A 132 -30.58 0.86 21.48
CA ILE A 132 -32.01 1.15 21.65
C ILE A 132 -32.37 0.42 22.94
N PRO A 133 -32.63 1.13 24.05
CA PRO A 133 -33.15 0.48 25.24
C PRO A 133 -34.47 -0.17 24.84
N SER A 134 -34.62 -1.46 25.13
CA SER A 134 -35.88 -2.21 25.03
C SER A 134 -37.02 -1.64 25.90
N GLN A 135 -36.83 -0.44 26.48
CA GLN A 135 -37.77 0.30 27.31
C GLN A 135 -38.68 1.24 26.51
N GLU A 136 -38.37 1.55 25.24
CA GLU A 136 -39.27 2.30 24.34
C GLU A 136 -40.21 1.39 23.51
N MET A 137 -40.15 0.06 23.71
CA MET A 137 -41.10 -0.91 23.17
C MET A 137 -42.06 -1.40 24.27
N SER A 138 -42.50 -0.48 25.11
CA SER A 138 -43.64 -0.68 26.01
C SER A 138 -44.40 0.64 26.00
N TRP A 139 -45.67 0.58 25.57
CA TRP A 139 -46.68 1.65 25.50
C TRP A 139 -46.84 2.41 24.16
N LYS A 140 -47.38 1.73 23.14
CA LYS A 140 -48.81 1.81 22.77
C LYS A 140 -49.19 0.70 21.79
#